data_AF-A0A1D7TW79-F1
#
_entry.id   AF-A0A1D7TW79-F1
#
_cell.length_a   1.000
_cell.length_b   1.000
_cell.length_c   1.000
_cell.angle_alpha   90.00
_cell.angle_beta   90.00
_cell.angle_gamma   90.00
#
_symmetry.space_group_name_H-M   'P 1'
#
loop_
_entity.id
_entity.type
_entity.pdbx_description
1 polymer ?
#
loop_
_entity_poly.entity_id
_entity_poly.type
_entity_poly.pdbx_seq_one_letter_code
_entity_poly.pdbx_strand_id
1 'polypeptide(L)' 'MPLIRVEPVEDRLTGRYAIEIYYPADAERPLVTTAPRYKSAAAAEQDTIAILSAAANNPPPEEPANRR' A
#
# COMPACT_ATOMS: atom_id res chain seq x y z
N MET A 1 -13.62 -13.69 -5.74
CA MET A 1 -12.94 -13.34 -4.48
C MET A 1 -11.90 -12.28 -4.79
N PRO A 2 -11.72 -11.24 -3.95
CA PRO A 2 -10.64 -10.27 -4.15
C PRO A 2 -9.27 -10.95 -4.06
N LEU A 3 -8.32 -10.52 -4.89
CA LEU A 3 -6.97 -11.10 -4.96
C LEU A 3 -6.08 -10.59 -3.81
N ILE A 4 -6.23 -9.30 -3.48
CA ILE A 4 -5.48 -8.60 -2.43
C ILE A 4 -6.46 -7.96 -1.45
N ARG A 5 -6.02 -7.80 -0.20
CA ARG A 5 -6.68 -7.00 0.83
C ARG A 5 -5.70 -5.93 1.29
N VAL A 6 -6.17 -4.70 1.42
CA VAL A 6 -5.36 -3.56 1.82
C VAL A 6 -6.04 -2.91 3.02
N GLU A 7 -5.31 -2.74 4.11
CA GLU A 7 -5.87 -2.25 5.37
C GLU A 7 -4.98 -1.18 6.00
N PRO A 8 -5.56 -0.07 6.47
CA PRO A 8 -4.87 0.84 7.37
C PRO A 8 -4.75 0.20 8.76
N VAL A 9 -3.54 0.17 9.31
CA VAL A 9 -3.27 -0.39 10.64
C VAL A 9 -2.57 0.64 11.51
N GLU A 10 -3.08 0.83 12.72
CA GLU A 10 -2.48 1.73 13.71
C GLU A 10 -1.22 1.11 14.32
N ASP A 11 -0.10 1.80 14.16
CA ASP A 11 1.10 1.53 14.94
C ASP A 11 0.94 2.15 16.34
N ARG A 12 0.75 1.28 17.33
CA ARG A 12 0.54 1.69 18.73
C ARG A 12 1.72 2.43 19.34
N LEU A 13 2.93 2.29 18.79
CA LEU A 13 4.10 3.00 19.30
C LEU A 13 4.08 4.49 18.93
N THR A 14 3.63 4.80 17.72
CA THR A 14 3.64 6.18 17.19
C THR A 14 2.26 6.83 17.13
N GLY A 15 1.18 6.07 17.28
CA GLY A 15 -0.21 6.53 17.07
C GLY A 15 -0.50 6.89 15.61
N ARG A 16 0.36 6.46 14.68
CA ARG A 16 0.22 6.71 13.25
C ARG A 16 -0.25 5.46 12.54
N TYR A 17 -0.85 5.65 11.38
CA TYR A 17 -1.33 4.55 10.55
C TYR A 17 -0.29 4.20 9.48
N ALA A 18 -0.08 2.91 9.30
CA ALA A 18 0.62 2.27 8.18
C ALA A 18 -0.41 1.62 7.25
N ILE A 19 0.04 1.16 6.08
CA ILE A 19 -0.74 0.33 5.17
C ILE A 19 -0.19 -1.09 5.23
N GLU A 20 -1.08 -2.05 5.39
CA GLU A 20 -0.79 -3.47 5.24
C GLU A 20 -1.44 -4.01 3.97
N ILE A 21 -0.67 -4.77 3.20
CA ILE A 21 -1.12 -5.42 1.97
C ILE A 21 -1.01 -6.93 2.16
N TYR A 22 -2.14 -7.62 2.02
CA TYR A 22 -2.27 -9.07 2.17
C TYR A 22 -2.41 -9.72 0.80
N TYR A 23 -1.62 -10.77 0.58
CA TYR A 23 -1.70 -11.63 -0.60
C TYR A 23 -1.42 -13.09 -0.22
N PRO A 24 -2.36 -14.02 -0.44
CA PRO A 24 -3.74 -13.78 -0.91
C PRO A 24 -4.54 -12.91 0.09
N ALA A 25 -5.71 -12.41 -0.33
CA ALA A 25 -6.51 -11.47 0.47
C ALA A 25 -6.87 -11.99 1.88
N ASP A 26 -6.97 -13.30 2.04
CA ASP A 26 -7.28 -14.01 3.29
C ASP A 26 -6.05 -14.43 4.09
N ALA A 27 -4.84 -14.04 3.66
CA ALA A 27 -3.63 -14.32 4.41
C ALA A 27 -3.69 -13.75 5.83
N GLU A 28 -3.22 -14.52 6.80
CA GLU A 28 -3.15 -14.11 8.21
C GLU A 28 -2.07 -13.04 8.47
N ARG A 29 -1.09 -12.92 7.57
CA ARG A 29 0.03 -11.99 7.69
C ARG A 29 0.15 -11.15 6.43
N PRO A 30 0.51 -9.86 6.56
CA PRO A 30 0.72 -9.01 5.41
C PRO A 30 1.96 -9.46 4.64
N LEU A 31 1.88 -9.35 3.31
CA LEU A 31 3.05 -9.44 2.45
C LEU A 31 3.91 -8.18 2.54
N VAL A 32 3.27 -7.02 2.73
CA VAL A 32 3.92 -5.72 2.84
C VAL A 32 3.30 -4.92 3.97
N THR A 33 4.15 -4.31 4.80
CA THR A 33 3.76 -3.29 5.79
C THR A 33 4.58 -2.04 5.52
N THR A 34 3.92 -0.90 5.29
CA THR A 34 4.62 0.38 5.06
C THR A 34 5.06 1.01 6.38
N ALA A 35 5.92 2.02 6.32
CA ALA A 35 6.21 2.85 7.49
C ALA A 35 4.95 3.61 7.96
N PRO A 36 4.73 3.79 9.29
CA PRO A 36 3.58 4.49 9.82
C PRO A 36 3.73 6.01 9.67
N ARG A 37 2.93 6.61 8.78
CA ARG A 37 3.05 8.03 8.41
C ARG A 37 1.74 8.80 8.42
N TYR A 38 0.61 8.13 8.43
CA TYR A 38 -0.70 8.77 8.34
C TYR A 38 -1.26 9.12 9.71
N LYS A 39 -2.02 10.22 9.79
CA LYS A 39 -2.64 10.69 11.04
C LYS A 39 -3.96 9.98 11.36
N SER A 40 -4.56 9.28 10.40
CA SER A 40 -5.82 8.55 10.55
C SER A 40 -5.92 7.43 9.51
N ALA A 41 -6.77 6.44 9.78
CA ALA A 41 -7.10 5.39 8.82
C ALA A 41 -7.65 5.97 7.50
N ALA A 42 -8.57 6.93 7.57
CA ALA A 42 -9.17 7.56 6.40
C ALA A 42 -8.13 8.27 5.50
N ALA A 43 -7.13 8.93 6.10
CA ALA A 43 -6.05 9.56 5.32
C ALA A 43 -5.17 8.52 4.62
N ALA A 44 -4.91 7.38 5.28
CA ALA A 44 -4.15 6.28 4.70
C ALA A 44 -4.91 5.62 3.53
N GLU A 45 -6.21 5.39 3.68
CA GLU A 45 -7.08 4.85 2.63
C GLU A 45 -7.14 5.77 1.40
N GLN A 46 -7.40 7.07 1.61
CA GLN A 46 -7.48 8.04 0.52
C GLN A 46 -6.18 8.15 -0.28
N ASP A 47 -5.04 8.20 0.40
CA ASP A 47 -3.73 8.24 -0.25
C ASP A 47 -3.44 6.93 -1.01
N THR A 48 -3.84 5.79 -0.44
CA THR A 48 -3.67 4.49 -1.11
C THR A 48 -4.48 4.43 -2.40
N ILE A 49 -5.74 4.87 -2.38
CA ILE A 49 -6.58 4.96 -3.60
C ILE A 49 -5.92 5.88 -4.63
N ALA A 50 -5.40 7.03 -4.19
CA ALA A 50 -4.73 7.98 -5.08
C ALA A 50 -3.47 7.38 -5.72
N ILE A 51 -2.62 6.71 -4.93
CA ILE A 51 -1.38 6.05 -5.42
C ILE A 51 -1.72 4.95 -6.42
N LEU A 52 -2.67 4.07 -6.11
CA LEU A 52 -3.09 2.98 -7.01
C LEU A 52 -3.69 3.54 -8.29
N SER A 53 -4.53 4.57 -8.19
CA SER A 53 -5.13 5.24 -9.34
C SER A 53 -4.07 5.91 -10.22
N ALA A 54 -3.07 6.56 -9.62
CA ALA A 54 -1.98 7.20 -10.35
C ALA A 54 -1.10 6.16 -11.06
N ALA A 55 -0.72 5.09 -10.38
CA ALA A 55 0.10 4.02 -10.94
C ALA A 55 -0.60 3.26 -12.07
N ALA A 56 -1.91 3.02 -11.94
CA ALA A 56 -2.70 2.35 -12.98
C ALA A 56 -2.86 3.19 -14.25
N ASN A 57 -2.93 4.52 -14.12
CA ASN A 57 -3.10 5.43 -15.26
C ASN A 57 -1.79 5.92 -15.87
N ASN A 58 -0.70 5.93 -15.10
CA ASN A 58 0.63 6.37 -15.54
C ASN A 58 1.68 5.31 -15.18
N PRO A 59 1.74 4.19 -15.92
CA PRO A 59 2.74 3.18 -15.67
C PRO A 59 4.15 3.80 -15.79
N PRO A 60 5.10 3.41 -14.93
CA PRO A 60 6.46 3.89 -15.04
C PRO A 60 7.00 3.61 -16.45
N PRO A 61 7.81 4.51 -17.03
CA PRO A 61 8.44 4.26 -18.32
C PRO A 61 9.19 2.93 -18.27
N GLU A 62 9.09 2.11 -19.32
CA GLU A 62 9.94 0.92 -19.42
C GLU A 62 11.40 1.37 -19.33
N GLU A 63 12.14 0.85 -18.35
CA GLU A 63 13.58 1.11 -18.27
C GLU A 63 14.22 0.58 -19.56
N PRO A 64 15.01 1.40 -20.28
CA PRO A 64 15.68 0.91 -21.47
C PRO A 64 16.61 -0.23 -21.06
N ALA A 65 16.56 -1.34 -21.80
CA ALA A 65 17.23 -2.62 -21.52
C ALA A 65 18.78 -2.57 -21.48
N ASN A 66 19.39 -1.38 -21.39
CA ASN A 66 20.83 -1.19 -21.53
C ASN A 66 21.39 -0.26 -20.44
N ARG A 67 21.63 -0.83 -19.26
CA ARG A 67 22.81 -0.50 -18.46
C ARG A 67 23.62 -1.77 -18.30
N ARG A 68 24.56 -1.96 -19.22
CA ARG A 68 25.73 -2.82 -19.05
C ARG A 68 26.94 -1.94 -18.84
#